data_AF-A0A3M1S581-F1
#
_entry.id   AF-A0A3M1S581-F1
#
_cell.length_a   1.000
_cell.length_b   1.000
_cell.length_c   1.000
_cell.angle_alpha   90.00
_cell.angle_beta   90.00
_cell.angle_gamma   90.00
#
_symmetry.space_group_name_H-M   'P 1'
#
loop_
_entity.id
_entity.type
_entity.pdbx_description
1 polymer ?
#
loop_
_entity_poly.entity_id
_entity_poly.type
_entity_poly.pdbx_seq_one_letter_code
_entity_poly.pdbx_strand_id
1 'polypeptide(L)'
;MPFFFFLFTFTFILIMPISAFSEPKTITGKDGIEMVLVPEGSFYMGSKDEVFPPDEKPLHEVFLDAFYIDRYEITNKAFASFLNDVLKDNGGEA
;
A
#
# COMPACT_ATOMS: atom_id res chain seq x y z
N MET A 1 -13.93 42.64 -15.77
CA MET A 1 -13.89 42.23 -14.34
C MET A 1 -13.02 40.97 -14.18
N PRO A 2 -11.67 41.05 -14.18
CA PRO A 2 -10.81 39.86 -14.12
C PRO A 2 -10.00 39.72 -12.82
N PHE A 3 -10.27 40.53 -11.79
CA PHE A 3 -9.50 40.51 -10.53
C PHE A 3 -10.03 39.51 -9.48
N PHE A 4 -11.28 39.04 -9.62
CA PHE A 4 -11.93 38.19 -8.61
C PHE A 4 -11.63 36.69 -8.74
N PHE A 5 -11.20 36.21 -9.91
CA PHE A 5 -10.98 34.77 -10.16
C PHE A 5 -9.62 34.28 -9.62
N PHE A 6 -8.64 35.17 -9.51
CA PHE A 6 -7.28 34.83 -9.06
C PHE A 6 -7.15 34.74 -7.53
N LEU A 7 -8.04 35.41 -6.77
CA LEU A 7 -8.04 35.38 -5.31
C LEU A 7 -8.69 34.09 -4.76
N PHE A 8 -9.64 33.50 -5.50
CA PHE A 8 -10.44 32.35 -5.05
C PHE A 8 -9.68 31.01 -5.11
N THR A 9 -8.75 30.86 -6.07
CA THR A 9 -7.87 29.68 -6.15
C THR A 9 -6.71 29.77 -5.14
N PHE A 10 -6.23 30.98 -4.84
CA PHE A 10 -5.12 31.19 -3.92
C PHE A 10 -5.53 31.00 -2.44
N THR A 11 -6.78 31.32 -2.08
CA THR A 11 -7.33 31.00 -0.75
C THR A 11 -7.63 29.51 -0.56
N PHE A 12 -7.86 28.74 -1.63
CA PHE A 12 -8.18 27.30 -1.49
C PHE A 12 -6.95 26.45 -1.18
N ILE A 13 -5.76 26.87 -1.64
CA ILE A 13 -4.49 26.18 -1.35
C ILE A 13 -3.99 26.47 0.08
N LEU A 14 -4.31 27.64 0.65
CA LEU A 14 -3.82 28.05 1.97
C LEU A 14 -4.57 27.39 3.15
N ILE A 15 -5.80 26.92 2.93
CA ILE A 15 -6.66 26.34 3.99
C ILE A 15 -6.59 24.80 4.00
N MET A 16 -6.02 24.16 2.99
CA MET A 16 -5.84 22.71 3.01
C MET A 16 -4.76 22.36 4.05
N PRO A 17 -5.10 21.73 5.19
CA PRO A 17 -4.10 21.40 6.19
C PRO A 17 -3.14 20.39 5.57
N ILE A 18 -1.84 20.70 5.64
CA ILE A 18 -0.74 19.80 5.27
C ILE A 18 -0.88 18.44 5.97
N SER A 19 -1.62 18.38 7.08
CA SER A 19 -1.95 17.18 7.85
C SER A 19 -2.82 16.12 7.13
N ALA A 20 -3.39 16.41 5.96
CA ALA A 20 -4.22 15.43 5.24
C ALA A 20 -3.40 14.31 4.56
N PHE A 21 -2.08 14.47 4.42
CA PHE A 21 -1.16 13.38 4.08
C PHE A 21 -0.56 12.83 5.37
N SER A 22 -1.27 11.90 6.03
CA SER A 22 -0.63 11.06 7.04
C SER A 22 0.31 10.11 6.32
N GLU A 23 1.61 10.15 6.62
CA GLU A 23 2.50 9.08 6.18
C GLU A 23 1.96 7.74 6.70
N PRO A 24 1.91 6.68 5.86
CA PRO A 24 1.46 5.37 6.32
C PRO A 24 2.41 4.90 7.42
N LYS A 25 1.86 4.49 8.57
CA LYS A 25 2.65 3.98 9.68
C LYS A 25 3.48 2.78 9.21
N THR A 26 4.80 2.82 9.37
CA THR A 26 5.70 1.74 8.97
C THR A 26 6.19 0.93 10.16
N ILE A 27 6.49 -0.34 9.91
CA ILE A 27 7.22 -1.22 10.83
C ILE A 27 8.30 -1.97 10.06
N THR A 28 9.29 -2.49 10.79
CA THR A 28 10.27 -3.43 10.23
C THR A 28 9.87 -4.84 10.67
N GLY A 29 9.65 -5.74 9.70
CA GLY A 29 9.38 -7.15 9.92
C GLY A 29 10.56 -7.86 10.57
N LYS A 30 10.34 -9.11 11.03
CA LYS A 30 11.40 -9.94 11.64
C LYS A 30 12.54 -10.27 10.67
N ASP A 31 12.23 -10.26 9.39
CA ASP A 31 13.12 -10.41 8.24
C ASP A 31 13.88 -9.12 7.87
N GLY A 32 13.64 -8.02 8.60
CA GLY A 32 14.24 -6.72 8.31
C GLY A 32 13.56 -5.95 7.18
N ILE A 33 12.41 -6.43 6.69
CA ILE A 33 11.70 -5.82 5.56
C ILE A 33 10.77 -4.71 6.04
N GLU A 34 10.72 -3.59 5.31
CA GLU A 34 9.80 -2.49 5.60
C GLU A 34 8.37 -2.85 5.20
N MET A 35 7.45 -2.80 6.17
CA MET A 35 6.02 -2.98 5.97
C MET A 35 5.26 -1.69 6.22
N VAL A 36 4.18 -1.49 5.47
CA VAL A 36 3.28 -0.33 5.60
C VAL A 36 1.94 -0.76 6.19
N LEU A 37 1.38 0.07 7.07
CA LEU A 37 0.03 -0.11 7.59
C LEU A 37 -1.00 0.26 6.51
N VAL A 38 -1.83 -0.70 6.13
CA VAL A 38 -3.10 -0.46 5.46
C VAL A 38 -4.16 -0.26 6.54
N PRO A 39 -4.77 0.93 6.66
CA PRO A 39 -5.80 1.17 7.67
C PRO A 39 -7.04 0.32 7.40
N GLU A 40 -7.83 0.07 8.45
CA GLU A 40 -9.12 -0.59 8.31
C GLU A 40 -10.09 0.26 7.48
N GLY A 41 -11.00 -0.40 6.78
CA GLY A 41 -12.02 0.29 6.01
C GLY A 41 -12.67 -0.56 4.95
N SER A 42 -13.68 0.03 4.31
CA SER A 42 -14.36 -0.53 3.15
C SER A 42 -13.75 -0.01 1.85
N PHE A 43 -13.64 -0.89 0.86
CA PHE A 43 -13.32 -0.53 -0.52
C PHE A 43 -14.07 -1.44 -1.49
N TYR A 44 -14.15 -1.03 -2.76
CA TYR A 44 -14.73 -1.87 -3.79
C TYR A 44 -13.66 -2.75 -4.44
N MET A 45 -13.88 -4.06 -4.43
CA MET A 45 -13.02 -5.06 -5.06
C MET A 45 -13.71 -5.65 -6.30
N GLY A 46 -12.90 -6.00 -7.31
CA GLY A 46 -13.36 -6.51 -8.59
C GLY A 46 -13.74 -5.40 -9.58
N SER A 47 -14.34 -5.79 -10.71
CA SER A 47 -14.74 -4.88 -11.77
C SER A 47 -16.19 -5.08 -12.21
N LYS A 48 -16.78 -4.03 -12.78
CA LYS A 48 -18.06 -4.08 -13.50
C LYS A 48 -17.87 -4.01 -15.02
N ASP A 49 -16.66 -3.70 -15.48
CA ASP A 49 -16.37 -3.47 -16.89
C ASP A 49 -16.25 -4.81 -17.63
N GLU A 50 -16.92 -4.91 -18.77
CA GLU A 50 -17.00 -6.10 -19.58
C GLU A 50 -15.65 -6.54 -20.15
N VAL A 51 -14.69 -5.61 -20.30
CA VAL A 51 -13.34 -5.88 -20.83
C VAL A 51 -12.55 -6.85 -19.94
N PHE A 52 -12.85 -6.91 -18.64
CA PHE A 52 -12.15 -7.80 -17.72
C PHE A 52 -12.71 -9.24 -17.73
N PRO A 53 -11.86 -10.24 -17.47
CA PRO A 53 -12.24 -11.64 -17.29
C PRO A 53 -13.38 -11.87 -16.28
N PRO A 54 -14.15 -12.97 -16.38
CA PRO A 54 -15.24 -13.27 -15.46
C PRO A 54 -14.82 -13.47 -14.00
N ASP A 55 -13.58 -13.90 -13.74
CA ASP A 55 -13.01 -14.11 -12.40
C ASP A 55 -12.56 -12.82 -11.72
N GLU A 56 -12.52 -11.69 -12.44
CA GLU A 56 -12.31 -10.36 -11.85
C GLU A 56 -13.64 -9.67 -11.44
N LYS A 57 -14.78 -10.35 -11.58
CA LYS A 57 -16.14 -9.83 -11.35
C LYS A 57 -16.85 -10.60 -10.23
N PRO A 58 -17.88 -10.01 -9.59
CA PRO A 58 -18.39 -8.65 -9.76
C PRO A 58 -17.66 -7.62 -8.88
N LEU A 59 -17.87 -6.34 -9.19
CA LEU A 59 -17.58 -5.25 -8.25
C LEU A 59 -18.45 -5.40 -6.99
N HIS A 60 -17.83 -5.52 -5.82
CA HIS A 60 -18.53 -5.60 -4.53
C HIS A 60 -17.73 -4.89 -3.44
N GLU A 61 -18.43 -4.44 -2.39
CA GLU A 61 -17.81 -3.79 -1.24
C GLU A 61 -17.23 -4.84 -0.28
N VAL A 62 -15.99 -4.62 0.15
CA VAL A 62 -15.25 -5.47 1.10
C VAL A 62 -14.74 -4.59 2.24
N PHE A 63 -15.01 -4.99 3.47
CA PHE A 63 -14.39 -4.41 4.67
C PHE A 63 -13.21 -5.28 5.10
N LEU A 64 -12.08 -4.64 5.40
CA LEU A 64 -10.91 -5.30 6.01
C LEU A 64 -10.51 -4.56 7.28
N ASP A 65 -10.11 -5.32 8.29
CA ASP A 65 -9.42 -4.79 9.47
C ASP A 65 -8.04 -4.26 9.07
N ALA A 66 -7.43 -3.41 9.91
CA ALA A 66 -6.11 -2.84 9.63
C ALA A 66 -5.04 -3.94 9.62
N PHE A 67 -4.17 -3.94 8.61
CA PHE A 67 -3.10 -4.92 8.46
C PHE A 67 -1.81 -4.31 7.92
N TYR A 68 -0.69 -5.01 8.07
CA TYR A 68 0.58 -4.62 7.48
C TYR A 68 0.87 -5.43 6.22
N ILE A 69 1.38 -4.77 5.18
CA ILE A 69 1.86 -5.41 3.94
C ILE A 69 3.25 -4.88 3.59
N ASP A 70 4.09 -5.72 2.98
CA ASP A 70 5.40 -5.30 2.51
C ASP A 70 5.29 -4.13 1.53
N ARG A 71 6.17 -3.14 1.68
CA ARG A 71 6.20 -1.98 0.77
C ARG A 71 6.60 -2.36 -0.65
N TYR A 72 7.45 -3.37 -0.78
CA TYR A 72 8.03 -3.82 -2.04
C TYR A 72 7.91 -5.33 -2.15
N GLU A 73 7.92 -5.83 -3.38
CA GLU A 73 8.03 -7.26 -3.62
C GLU A 73 9.34 -7.82 -3.05
N ILE A 74 9.30 -9.09 -2.65
CA ILE A 74 10.48 -9.81 -2.16
C ILE A 74 11.55 -9.86 -3.26
N THR A 75 12.71 -9.29 -2.98
CA THR A 75 13.84 -9.31 -3.91
C THR A 75 14.53 -10.68 -3.92
N ASN A 76 15.17 -11.03 -5.04
CA ASN A 76 16.01 -12.24 -5.13
C ASN A 76 17.08 -12.30 -4.02
N LYS A 77 17.61 -11.15 -3.60
CA LYS A 77 18.59 -11.09 -2.50
C LYS A 77 17.97 -11.47 -1.15
N ALA A 78 16.78 -10.96 -0.86
CA ALA A 78 16.05 -11.31 0.36
C ALA A 78 15.69 -12.80 0.37
N PHE A 79 15.19 -13.32 -0.75
CA PHE A 79 14.89 -14.75 -0.90
C PHE A 79 16.13 -15.64 -0.77
N ALA A 80 17.26 -15.27 -1.38
CA ALA A 80 18.51 -16.00 -1.22
C ALA A 80 19.04 -15.99 0.23
N SER A 81 18.85 -14.89 0.95
CA SER A 81 19.20 -14.80 2.37
C SER A 81 18.37 -15.76 3.21
N PHE A 82 17.06 -15.80 2.97
CA PHE A 82 16.15 -16.78 3.57
C PHE A 82 16.59 -18.23 3.28
N LEU A 83 16.93 -18.56 2.03
CA LEU A 83 17.39 -19.90 1.68
C LEU A 83 18.69 -20.28 2.40
N ASN A 84 19.65 -19.36 2.49
CA ASN A 84 20.90 -19.61 3.21
C ASN A 84 20.68 -19.87 4.69
N ASP A 85 19.73 -19.16 5.33
CA ASP A 85 19.41 -19.37 6.74
C ASP A 85 18.70 -20.72 6.94
N VAL A 86 17.72 -21.05 6.08
CA VAL A 86 17.04 -22.35 6.11
C VAL A 86 18.00 -23.51 5.85
N LEU A 87 18.96 -23.37 4.94
CA LEU A 87 19.94 -24.42 4.67
C LEU A 87 20.88 -24.65 5.86
N LYS A 88 21.37 -23.58 6.49
CA LYS A 88 22.20 -23.67 7.71
C LYS A 88 21.44 -24.37 8.84
N ASP A 89 20.18 -24.02 9.05
CA ASP A 89 19.34 -24.65 10.09
C ASP A 89 19.13 -26.14 9.85
N ASN A 90 19.11 -26.56 8.58
CA ASN A 90 19.01 -27.97 8.17
C ASN A 90 20.36 -28.69 8.05
N GLY A 91 21.47 -28.05 8.42
CA GLY A 91 22.82 -28.62 8.34
C GLY A 91 23.37 -28.77 6.91
N GLY A 92 22.74 -28.12 5.93
CA GLY A 92 23.28 -27.97 4.59
C GLY A 92 24.30 -26.82 4.55
N GLU A 93 25.46 -27.04 3.96
CA GLU A 93 26.40 -25.95 3.66
C GLU A 93 25.89 -25.15 2.46
N ALA A 94 25.94 -23.82 2.57
CA ALA A 94 25.55 -22.87 1.53
C ALA A 94 26.73 -22.54 0.59
#